data_AF-A0A964BZ77-F1
#
_entry.id   AF-A0A964BZ77-F1
#
_cell.length_a   1.000
_cell.length_b   1.000
_cell.length_c   1.000
_cell.angle_alpha   90.00
_cell.angle_beta   90.00
_cell.angle_gamma   90.00
#
_symmetry.space_group_name_H-M   'P 1'
#
loop_
_entity.id
_entity.type
_entity.pdbx_description
1 polymer ?
#
loop_
_entity_poly.entity_id
_entity_poly.type
_entity_poly.pdbx_seq_one_letter_code
_entity_poly.pdbx_strand_id
1 'polypeptide(L)'
;MNLKSLQSLISIGFLSSSIHLIWGINSIVRASGFAPLYSNINSYETTILSSGDLADIYFPDLSNETNPDSLPIALLLQGSYVDKIHYSQYASTVASYGFVVVVPNNVNIAIETIARWSSVFLRANLLDDEEVIAYLYNTGDL
;
A
#
# COMPACT_ATOMS: atom_id res chain seq x y z
N MET A 1 46.51 6.35 -37.14
CA MET A 1 45.17 6.60 -37.74
C MET A 1 45.01 5.73 -38.98
N ASN A 2 44.15 4.71 -38.93
CA ASN A 2 43.47 4.20 -40.12
C ASN A 2 42.18 3.48 -39.70
N LEU A 3 41.04 4.15 -39.94
CA LEU A 3 39.70 3.59 -39.86
C LEU A 3 39.43 2.90 -41.21
N LYS A 4 39.28 1.56 -41.22
CA LYS A 4 38.49 0.77 -42.20
C LYS A 4 38.87 -0.72 -42.12
N SER A 5 38.19 -1.48 -41.27
CA SER A 5 37.71 -2.83 -41.65
C SER A 5 36.68 -3.29 -40.63
N LEU A 6 35.55 -2.57 -40.61
CA LEU A 6 34.28 -3.07 -40.13
C LEU A 6 33.91 -4.28 -41.00
N GLN A 7 33.31 -5.32 -40.43
CA GLN A 7 32.12 -6.07 -40.91
C GLN A 7 32.08 -7.42 -40.18
N SER A 8 31.32 -7.51 -39.08
CA SER A 8 30.85 -8.78 -38.54
C SER A 8 29.34 -8.68 -38.34
N LEU A 9 28.62 -9.54 -39.06
CA LEU A 9 27.16 -9.69 -39.08
C LEU A 9 26.64 -10.05 -37.68
N ILE A 10 25.59 -9.34 -37.22
CA ILE A 10 24.90 -9.59 -35.95
C ILE A 10 23.66 -10.43 -36.26
N SER A 11 23.56 -11.63 -35.66
CA SER A 11 22.34 -12.42 -35.61
C SER A 11 21.62 -12.14 -34.28
N ILE A 12 20.30 -11.90 -34.33
CA ILE A 12 19.47 -11.57 -33.17
C ILE A 12 18.64 -12.79 -32.77
N GLY A 13 18.73 -13.20 -31.50
CA GLY A 13 17.83 -14.17 -30.88
C GLY A 13 17.25 -13.59 -29.59
N PHE A 14 15.92 -13.62 -29.45
CA PHE A 14 15.20 -13.07 -28.30
C PHE A 14 14.77 -14.19 -27.35
N LEU A 15 15.34 -14.21 -26.13
CA LEU A 15 14.70 -14.80 -24.96
C LEU A 15 15.05 -13.92 -23.75
N SER A 16 14.00 -13.44 -23.08
CA SER A 16 14.02 -12.58 -21.89
C SER A 16 14.46 -11.14 -22.15
N SER A 17 13.62 -10.21 -21.69
CA SER A 17 13.71 -8.76 -21.85
C SER A 17 15.03 -8.18 -21.35
N SER A 18 16.05 -8.14 -22.20
CA SER A 18 17.29 -7.40 -21.96
C SER A 18 17.79 -6.84 -23.29
N ILE A 19 17.70 -5.52 -23.45
CA ILE A 19 18.42 -4.81 -24.52
C ILE A 19 19.91 -4.87 -24.17
N HIS A 20 20.66 -5.69 -24.90
CA HIS A 20 22.13 -5.67 -24.88
C HIS A 20 22.63 -4.76 -26.00
N LEU A 21 22.96 -3.52 -25.67
CA LEU A 21 23.80 -2.65 -26.49
C LEU A 21 25.23 -2.82 -26.00
N ILE A 22 26.02 -3.67 -26.65
CA ILE A 22 27.47 -3.74 -26.40
C ILE A 22 28.14 -2.91 -27.49
N TRP A 23 28.79 -1.83 -27.06
CA TRP A 23 30.18 -1.44 -27.37
C TRP A 23 30.40 -0.05 -26.75
N GLY A 24 30.99 -0.01 -25.55
CA GLY A 24 31.51 1.24 -24.97
C GLY A 24 31.09 1.63 -23.55
N ILE A 25 30.31 0.83 -22.82
CA ILE A 25 30.03 1.09 -21.40
C ILE A 25 30.57 -0.06 -20.53
N ASN A 26 31.64 0.20 -19.76
CA ASN A 26 32.17 -0.74 -18.77
C ASN A 26 31.31 -0.82 -17.49
N SER A 27 30.14 -0.16 -17.49
CA SER A 27 29.24 -0.10 -16.35
C SER A 27 27.81 -0.35 -16.82
N ILE A 28 27.32 -1.57 -16.60
CA ILE A 28 25.87 -1.83 -16.62
C ILE A 28 25.35 -1.25 -15.31
N VAL A 29 24.90 0.00 -15.33
CA VAL A 29 24.13 0.56 -14.22
C VAL A 29 22.74 -0.06 -14.31
N ARG A 30 22.48 -1.07 -13.50
CA ARG A 30 21.10 -1.54 -13.29
C ARG A 30 20.36 -0.40 -12.62
N ALA A 31 19.18 -0.03 -13.13
CA ALA A 31 18.28 0.81 -12.36
C ALA A 31 18.04 0.11 -11.02
N SER A 32 18.44 0.75 -9.93
CA SER A 32 18.08 0.29 -8.59
C SER A 32 16.57 0.45 -8.48
N GLY A 33 15.82 -0.63 -8.73
CA GLY A 33 14.39 -0.64 -8.51
C GLY A 33 14.05 -0.40 -7.04
N PHE A 34 12.80 -0.07 -6.76
CA PHE A 34 12.28 -0.07 -5.40
C PHE A 34 12.39 -1.49 -4.83
N ALA A 35 13.38 -1.72 -3.97
CA ALA A 35 13.57 -2.95 -3.24
C ALA A 35 13.28 -2.68 -1.74
N PRO A 36 12.80 -3.69 -0.99
CA PRO A 36 12.67 -3.59 0.45
C PRO A 36 13.96 -3.08 1.12
N LEU A 37 13.80 -2.14 2.05
CA LEU A 37 14.90 -1.58 2.84
C LEU A 37 15.22 -2.48 4.04
N TYR A 38 14.21 -3.20 4.54
CA TYR A 38 14.29 -4.05 5.72
C TYR A 38 13.96 -5.50 5.37
N SER A 39 14.75 -6.44 5.86
CA SER A 39 14.53 -7.88 5.64
C SER A 39 13.70 -8.53 6.74
N ASN A 40 13.71 -7.96 7.95
CA ASN A 40 13.07 -8.51 9.13
C ASN A 40 11.91 -7.60 9.54
N ILE A 41 10.71 -8.18 9.62
CA ILE A 41 9.48 -7.50 10.03
C ILE A 41 8.97 -8.18 11.28
N ASN A 42 8.66 -7.36 12.28
CA ASN A 42 8.01 -7.79 13.51
C ASN A 42 6.53 -7.39 13.49
N SER A 43 5.72 -8.08 14.29
CA SER A 43 4.31 -7.75 14.46
C SER A 43 3.82 -8.05 15.86
N TYR A 44 2.83 -7.28 16.32
CA TYR A 44 2.04 -7.63 17.50
C TYR A 44 0.58 -7.24 17.31
N GLU A 45 -0.30 -7.95 18.01
CA GLU A 45 -1.73 -7.64 18.10
C GLU A 45 -1.97 -6.65 19.26
N THR A 46 -2.87 -5.70 19.06
CA THR A 46 -3.31 -4.74 20.07
C THR A 46 -4.81 -4.47 19.96
N THR A 47 -5.36 -3.73 20.92
CA THR A 47 -6.74 -3.24 20.90
C THR A 47 -6.75 -1.73 20.77
N ILE A 48 -7.55 -1.19 19.84
CA ILE A 48 -7.78 0.25 19.71
C ILE A 48 -8.69 0.70 20.86
N LEU A 49 -8.16 1.49 21.80
CA LEU A 49 -8.85 1.83 23.06
C LEU A 49 -10.21 2.54 22.87
N SER A 50 -10.36 3.33 21.81
CA SER A 50 -11.59 4.08 21.55
C SER A 50 -12.73 3.24 21.00
N SER A 51 -12.43 2.23 20.17
CA SER A 51 -13.45 1.40 19.52
C SER A 51 -13.55 -0.01 20.10
N GLY A 52 -12.51 -0.51 20.77
CA GLY A 52 -12.40 -1.90 21.21
C GLY A 52 -12.01 -2.88 20.10
N ASP A 53 -11.74 -2.39 18.89
CA ASP A 53 -11.35 -3.25 17.76
C ASP A 53 -9.95 -3.82 17.95
N LEU A 54 -9.75 -5.07 17.54
CA LEU A 54 -8.41 -5.65 17.42
C LEU A 54 -7.68 -4.99 16.24
N ALA A 55 -6.37 -4.82 16.37
CA ALA A 55 -5.53 -4.34 15.29
C ALA A 55 -4.17 -5.05 15.33
N ASP A 56 -3.65 -5.41 14.16
CA ASP A 56 -2.26 -5.85 14.04
C ASP A 56 -1.38 -4.67 13.64
N ILE A 57 -0.20 -4.57 14.26
CA ILE A 57 0.82 -3.58 13.91
C ILE A 57 2.04 -4.32 13.39
N TYR A 58 2.49 -3.97 12.17
CA TYR A 58 3.69 -4.51 11.53
C TYR A 58 4.74 -3.40 11.41
N PHE A 59 6.00 -3.70 11.72
CA PHE A 59 7.08 -2.71 11.71
C PHE A 59 8.42 -3.39 11.40
N PRO A 60 9.34 -2.69 10.72
CA PRO A 60 10.67 -3.22 10.47
C PRO A 60 11.48 -3.34 11.76
N ASP A 61 12.35 -4.32 11.80
CA ASP A 61 13.38 -4.42 12.83
C ASP A 61 14.45 -3.34 12.63
N LEU A 62 14.54 -2.41 13.57
CA LEU A 62 15.48 -1.28 13.54
C LEU A 62 16.75 -1.55 14.35
N SER A 63 16.99 -2.78 14.81
CA SER A 63 18.12 -3.13 15.69
C SER A 63 19.50 -2.78 15.10
N ASN A 64 19.61 -2.69 13.78
CA ASN A 64 20.85 -2.35 13.06
C ASN A 64 20.89 -0.89 12.58
N GLU A 65 19.85 -0.10 12.84
CA GLU A 65 19.76 1.28 12.37
C GLU A 65 20.47 2.24 13.32
N THR A 66 21.27 3.13 12.76
CA THR A 66 22.07 4.10 13.52
C THR A 66 21.25 5.30 13.99
N ASN A 67 20.05 5.49 13.41
CA ASN A 67 19.10 6.53 13.79
C ASN A 67 17.66 6.02 13.58
N PRO A 68 17.02 5.39 14.59
CA PRO A 68 15.67 4.83 14.50
C PRO A 68 14.60 5.93 14.55
N ASP A 69 14.75 6.95 13.71
CA ASP A 69 13.80 8.06 13.63
C ASP A 69 12.43 7.57 13.15
N SER A 70 11.40 8.32 13.57
CA SER A 70 9.99 8.06 13.28
C SER A 70 9.74 7.59 11.84
N LEU A 71 9.25 6.36 11.72
CA LEU A 71 8.78 5.82 10.45
C LEU A 71 7.39 6.38 10.12
N PRO A 72 7.08 6.65 8.83
CA PRO A 72 5.73 6.97 8.41
C PRO A 72 4.76 5.83 8.74
N ILE A 73 3.51 6.19 9.00
CA ILE A 73 2.44 5.23 9.30
C ILE A 73 1.60 4.99 8.04
N ALA A 74 1.35 3.72 7.73
CA ALA A 74 0.37 3.31 6.72
C ALA A 74 -0.81 2.61 7.39
N LEU A 75 -2.02 3.03 7.04
CA LEU A 75 -3.26 2.43 7.54
C LEU A 75 -3.87 1.53 6.46
N LEU A 76 -3.97 0.23 6.75
CA LEU A 76 -4.56 -0.76 5.85
C LEU A 76 -5.96 -1.10 6.37
N LEU A 77 -6.97 -0.55 5.70
CA LEU A 77 -8.36 -0.76 6.04
C LEU A 77 -8.88 -2.03 5.40
N GLN A 78 -9.55 -2.85 6.20
CA GLN A 78 -10.17 -4.06 5.70
C GLN A 78 -11.41 -3.77 4.85
N GLY A 79 -11.68 -4.67 3.91
CA GLY A 79 -12.94 -4.73 3.20
C GLY A 79 -14.06 -5.32 4.05
N SER A 80 -15.29 -5.27 3.54
CA SER A 80 -16.46 -5.86 4.22
C SER A 80 -16.28 -7.37 4.45
N TYR A 81 -16.43 -7.81 5.70
CA TYR A 81 -16.28 -9.21 6.13
C TYR A 81 -14.93 -9.88 5.86
N VAL A 82 -13.88 -9.09 5.55
CA VAL A 82 -12.53 -9.62 5.41
C VAL A 82 -11.78 -9.41 6.71
N ASP A 83 -11.31 -10.49 7.33
CA ASP A 83 -10.52 -10.43 8.55
C ASP A 83 -9.10 -9.88 8.30
N LYS A 84 -8.52 -9.21 9.30
CA LYS A 84 -7.15 -8.65 9.26
C LYS A 84 -6.07 -9.68 8.86
N ILE A 85 -6.26 -10.97 9.15
CA ILE A 85 -5.31 -12.03 8.81
C ILE A 85 -4.98 -12.08 7.31
N HIS A 86 -5.95 -11.73 6.46
CA HIS A 86 -5.79 -11.73 5.00
C HIS A 86 -4.88 -10.61 4.49
N TYR A 87 -4.57 -9.63 5.33
CA TYR A 87 -3.71 -8.50 4.98
C TYR A 87 -2.26 -8.68 5.44
N SER A 88 -1.95 -9.74 6.20
CA SER A 88 -0.64 -9.97 6.84
C SER A 88 0.56 -9.90 5.87
N GLN A 89 0.49 -10.60 4.73
CA GLN A 89 1.57 -10.61 3.73
C GLN A 89 1.78 -9.23 3.10
N TYR A 90 0.68 -8.54 2.78
CA TYR A 90 0.72 -7.21 2.19
C TYR A 90 1.25 -6.18 3.19
N ALA A 91 0.77 -6.22 4.44
CA ALA A 91 1.24 -5.36 5.52
C ALA A 91 2.75 -5.56 5.80
N SER A 92 3.22 -6.81 5.83
CA SER A 92 4.65 -7.12 5.98
C SER A 92 5.48 -6.56 4.82
N THR A 93 4.96 -6.67 3.59
CA THR A 93 5.62 -6.12 2.41
C THR A 93 5.73 -4.60 2.51
N VAL A 94 4.65 -3.89 2.87
CA VAL A 94 4.68 -2.42 3.04
C VAL A 94 5.63 -2.03 4.16
N ALA A 95 5.62 -2.74 5.29
CA ALA A 95 6.54 -2.50 6.40
C ALA A 95 8.02 -2.65 5.99
N SER A 96 8.31 -3.58 5.07
CA SER A 96 9.67 -3.79 4.53
C SER A 96 10.22 -2.62 3.73
N TYR A 97 9.36 -1.71 3.26
CA TYR A 97 9.76 -0.46 2.62
C TYR A 97 9.96 0.70 3.61
N GLY A 98 9.85 0.47 4.92
CA GLY A 98 10.10 1.47 5.96
C GLY A 98 8.85 2.18 6.48
N PHE A 99 7.74 1.46 6.62
CA PHE A 99 6.50 1.96 7.23
C PHE A 99 6.18 1.20 8.51
N VAL A 100 5.55 1.87 9.47
CA VAL A 100 4.76 1.20 10.51
C VAL A 100 3.35 1.01 9.93
N VAL A 101 2.90 -0.23 9.85
CA VAL A 101 1.64 -0.58 9.20
C VAL A 101 0.63 -1.02 10.24
N VAL A 102 -0.52 -0.35 10.28
CA VAL A 102 -1.63 -0.66 11.19
C VAL A 102 -2.75 -1.31 10.39
N VAL A 103 -3.23 -2.47 10.84
CA VAL A 103 -4.33 -3.24 10.23
C VAL A 103 -5.45 -3.43 11.26
N PRO A 104 -6.41 -2.50 11.35
CA PRO A 104 -7.58 -2.64 12.22
C PRO A 104 -8.54 -3.72 11.72
N ASN A 105 -9.16 -4.43 12.65
CA ASN A 105 -10.22 -5.40 12.40
C ASN A 105 -11.56 -4.86 12.87
N ASN A 106 -12.21 -4.07 12.01
CA ASN A 106 -13.56 -3.56 12.25
C ASN A 106 -14.50 -3.99 11.13
N VAL A 107 -15.28 -5.05 11.39
CA VAL A 107 -16.15 -5.66 10.38
C VAL A 107 -17.51 -4.94 10.28
N ASN A 108 -17.89 -4.18 11.32
CA ASN A 108 -19.24 -3.67 11.48
C ASN A 108 -19.44 -2.24 10.97
N ILE A 109 -18.46 -1.33 11.14
CA ILE A 109 -18.66 0.08 10.79
C ILE A 109 -18.89 0.25 9.29
N ALA A 110 -18.12 -0.41 8.41
CA ALA A 110 -18.25 -0.17 6.97
C ALA A 110 -19.66 -0.51 6.44
N ILE A 111 -20.24 -1.62 6.89
CA ILE A 111 -21.57 -2.06 6.45
C ILE A 111 -22.66 -1.19 7.07
N GLU A 112 -22.56 -0.89 8.37
CA GLU A 112 -23.48 0.02 9.04
C GLU A 112 -23.45 1.40 8.39
N THR A 113 -22.27 1.95 8.12
CA THR A 113 -22.08 3.24 7.46
C THR A 113 -22.69 3.24 6.07
N ILE A 114 -22.43 2.22 5.23
CA ILE A 114 -23.04 2.12 3.89
C ILE A 114 -24.56 1.99 3.98
N ALA A 115 -25.08 1.16 4.89
CA ALA A 115 -26.52 0.98 5.08
C ALA A 115 -27.19 2.28 5.58
N ARG A 116 -26.55 2.96 6.55
CA ARG A 116 -26.98 4.23 7.11
C ARG A 116 -27.04 5.30 6.02
N TRP A 117 -25.96 5.52 5.28
CA TRP A 117 -25.92 6.49 4.20
C TRP A 117 -26.87 6.14 3.05
N SER A 118 -27.00 4.86 2.70
CA SER A 118 -27.99 4.45 1.69
C SER A 118 -29.42 4.76 2.14
N SER A 119 -29.74 4.50 3.41
CA SER A 119 -31.07 4.80 3.95
C SER A 119 -31.35 6.30 4.04
N VAL A 120 -30.36 7.10 4.46
CA VAL A 120 -30.45 8.56 4.52
C VAL A 120 -30.58 9.16 3.13
N PHE A 121 -29.80 8.69 2.16
CA PHE A 121 -29.90 9.10 0.75
C PHE A 121 -31.28 8.78 0.15
N LEU A 122 -31.77 7.56 0.37
CA LEU A 122 -33.09 7.15 -0.11
C LEU A 122 -34.20 7.95 0.56
N ARG A 123 -34.11 8.22 1.87
CA ARG A 123 -35.06 9.05 2.60
C ARG A 123 -35.10 10.47 2.03
N ALA A 124 -33.93 11.09 1.84
CA ALA A 124 -33.82 12.43 1.30
C ALA A 124 -34.45 12.55 -0.09
N ASN A 125 -34.14 11.62 -0.99
CA ASN A 125 -34.53 11.73 -2.40
C ASN A 125 -35.90 11.13 -2.73
N LEU A 126 -36.40 10.15 -1.97
CA LEU A 126 -37.71 9.55 -2.21
C LEU A 126 -38.84 10.27 -1.47
N LEU A 127 -38.55 10.89 -0.32
CA LEU A 127 -39.55 11.61 0.48
C LEU A 127 -39.45 13.13 0.37
N ASP A 128 -38.50 13.64 -0.41
CA ASP A 128 -38.23 15.08 -0.58
C ASP A 128 -38.06 15.80 0.78
N ASP A 129 -37.37 15.10 1.70
CA ASP A 129 -37.17 15.55 3.08
C ASP A 129 -36.08 16.63 3.13
N GLU A 130 -36.50 17.90 2.98
CA GLU A 130 -35.61 19.06 2.88
C GLU A 130 -34.60 19.16 4.03
N GLU A 131 -34.99 18.73 5.24
CA GLU A 131 -34.11 18.76 6.42
C GLU A 131 -32.96 17.74 6.28
N VAL A 132 -33.26 16.55 5.76
CA VAL A 132 -32.27 15.50 5.51
C VAL A 132 -31.40 15.82 4.29
N ILE A 133 -31.98 16.43 3.25
CA ILE A 133 -31.23 16.95 2.09
C ILE A 133 -30.21 18.00 2.55
N ALA A 134 -30.64 18.96 3.39
CA ALA A 134 -29.74 19.98 3.93
C ALA A 134 -28.60 19.36 4.75
N TYR A 135 -28.88 18.34 5.56
CA TYR A 135 -27.87 17.61 6.32
C TYR A 135 -26.86 16.86 5.43
N LEU A 136 -27.34 16.13 4.41
CA LEU A 136 -26.50 15.35 3.47
C LEU A 136 -25.51 16.23 2.70
N TYR A 137 -25.96 17.40 2.23
CA TYR A 137 -25.18 18.19 1.29
C TYR A 137 -24.45 19.38 1.92
N ASN A 138 -24.81 19.81 3.13
CA ASN A 138 -24.18 20.97 3.77
C ASN A 138 -23.40 20.66 5.06
N THR A 139 -23.59 19.51 5.69
CA THR A 139 -22.93 19.17 6.96
C THR A 139 -22.02 17.96 6.84
N GLY A 140 -22.50 16.84 6.30
CA GLY A 140 -21.78 15.57 6.35
C GLY A 140 -21.63 15.01 7.78
N ASP A 141 -20.98 13.85 7.91
CA ASP A 141 -20.75 13.17 9.21
C ASP A 141 -19.57 13.79 9.98
N LEU A 142 -19.61 13.70 11.31
CA LEU A 142 -18.59 14.17 12.25
C LEU A 142 -17.43 13.17 12.40
#